data_AF-A0A948DYS9-F1
#
_entry.id   AF-A0A948DYS9-F1
#
_cell.length_a   1.000
_cell.length_b   1.000
_cell.length_c   1.000
_cell.angle_alpha   90.00
_cell.angle_beta   90.00
_cell.angle_gamma   90.00
#
_symmetry.space_group_name_H-M   'P 1'
#
loop_
_entity.id
_entity.type
_entity.pdbx_description
1 polymer ?
#
loop_
_entity_poly.entity_id
_entity_poly.type
_entity_poly.pdbx_seq_one_letter_code
_entity_poly.pdbx_strand_id
1 'polypeptide(L)'
;IDLVRVAAHKDDLEEAVSLLEKIKEKGYQVALNAMGYSNYSRNDQRALLGLIKDAEPDYFYVVDSYGSLFPHQIEPIFEPLLNIENVKVGFHPHNNLQMAFANTLEAIRCGVHIVDSTIYGMGRAAGNLPTEVIISYLEKEKEDRYNSIPILNIIDRYFIDLQNENKWGYQLPYMLSGMFSCHPNYAKGLVDYREYTIEDIYKALDYIRKKNSVGFSKALLDNLTREGIIGGILEAETTGKAALKITGDSSEVSYINRHQGRDFLILANGPTLKEYKPKIEKLIEKHDFVTLGANYLAGLFKPDYHAFNNKRRFVSYIDTVDRESKLLIGQYISSQMIAEYTGRDYERICYLDLLNADFGIDEGVIATNCRTISVLLLGVAIVMGAKRIFCVGMDGYKGLEKGGLHFYNEADEKEDQEMIVERHRWCQRFLSQIDEHLHKEGKEGIHILTPTSYKSFYKGIEHYI
;
A
#
# COMPACT_ATOMS: atom_id res chain seq x y z
N ILE A 1 -13.37 -23.90 29.55
CA ILE A 1 -12.14 -23.16 29.16
C ILE A 1 -11.12 -23.55 30.20
N ASP A 2 -10.09 -24.29 29.80
CA ASP A 2 -9.15 -24.91 30.76
C ASP A 2 -7.83 -24.13 30.84
N LEU A 3 -7.48 -23.42 29.76
CA LEU A 3 -6.29 -22.56 29.65
C LEU A 3 -6.69 -21.15 29.18
N VAL A 4 -6.18 -20.13 29.86
CA VAL A 4 -6.30 -18.73 29.45
C VAL A 4 -4.90 -18.19 29.11
N ARG A 5 -4.77 -17.54 27.96
CA ARG A 5 -3.49 -17.02 27.45
C ARG A 5 -3.54 -15.50 27.46
N VAL A 6 -2.63 -14.86 28.18
CA VAL A 6 -2.49 -13.40 28.21
C VAL A 6 -1.31 -13.01 27.34
N ALA A 7 -1.61 -12.29 26.26
CA ALA A 7 -0.62 -11.80 25.31
C ALA A 7 -0.24 -10.36 25.65
N ALA A 8 1.07 -10.11 25.74
CA ALA A 8 1.60 -8.80 26.11
C ALA A 8 2.87 -8.49 25.32
N HIS A 9 3.04 -7.21 25.01
CA HIS A 9 4.33 -6.70 24.55
C HIS A 9 5.29 -6.56 25.74
N LYS A 10 6.58 -6.42 25.45
CA LYS A 10 7.63 -6.41 26.47
C LYS A 10 7.44 -5.37 27.58
N ASP A 11 6.82 -4.24 27.25
CA ASP A 11 6.60 -3.13 28.19
C ASP A 11 5.41 -3.41 29.14
N ASP A 12 4.54 -4.37 28.81
CA ASP A 12 3.30 -4.69 29.54
C ASP A 12 3.37 -6.04 30.28
N LEU A 13 4.55 -6.69 30.31
CA LEU A 13 4.70 -8.05 30.84
C LEU A 13 4.39 -8.14 32.35
N GLU A 14 4.74 -7.13 33.14
CA GLU A 14 4.48 -7.12 34.60
C GLU A 14 2.98 -7.03 34.91
N GLU A 15 2.25 -6.19 34.15
CA GLU A 15 0.79 -6.10 34.26
C GLU A 15 0.13 -7.41 33.83
N ALA A 16 0.65 -8.04 32.76
CA ALA A 16 0.19 -9.35 32.31
C ALA A 16 0.36 -10.42 33.40
N VAL A 17 1.51 -10.46 34.09
CA VAL A 17 1.74 -11.38 35.22
C VAL A 17 0.72 -11.16 36.34
N SER A 18 0.49 -9.90 36.73
CA SER A 18 -0.50 -9.55 37.75
C SER A 18 -1.93 -10.01 37.37
N LEU A 19 -2.25 -10.02 36.07
CA LEU A 19 -3.51 -10.53 35.56
C LEU A 19 -3.54 -12.07 35.60
N LEU A 20 -2.43 -12.75 35.30
CA LEU A 20 -2.35 -14.21 35.36
C LEU A 20 -2.62 -14.73 36.77
N GLU A 21 -2.08 -14.09 37.81
CA GLU A 21 -2.31 -14.48 39.21
C GLU A 21 -3.82 -14.51 39.54
N LYS A 22 -4.53 -13.43 39.19
CA LYS A 22 -5.99 -13.31 39.39
C LYS A 22 -6.79 -14.35 38.60
N ILE A 23 -6.29 -14.77 37.43
CA ILE A 23 -6.91 -15.83 36.61
C ILE A 23 -6.64 -17.20 37.23
N LYS A 24 -5.42 -17.44 37.72
CA LYS A 24 -5.01 -18.68 38.38
C LYS A 24 -5.80 -18.90 39.69
N GLU A 25 -6.05 -17.84 40.46
CA GLU A 25 -6.93 -17.87 41.65
C GLU A 25 -8.36 -18.35 41.34
N LYS A 26 -8.83 -18.17 40.10
CA LYS A 26 -10.14 -18.65 39.66
C LYS A 26 -10.12 -20.13 39.21
N GLY A 27 -8.97 -20.79 39.28
CA GLY A 27 -8.80 -22.21 38.98
C GLY A 27 -8.49 -22.55 37.52
N TYR A 28 -8.13 -21.56 36.70
CA TYR A 28 -7.72 -21.79 35.30
C TYR A 28 -6.21 -22.02 35.20
N GLN A 29 -5.78 -22.81 34.21
CA GLN A 29 -4.38 -22.78 33.79
C GLN A 29 -4.09 -21.48 33.05
N VAL A 30 -2.86 -21.00 33.15
CA VAL A 30 -2.44 -19.72 32.57
C VAL A 30 -1.24 -19.85 31.65
N ALA A 31 -1.24 -19.07 30.56
CA ALA A 31 -0.07 -18.88 29.72
C ALA A 31 0.29 -17.40 29.58
N LEU A 32 1.57 -17.07 29.75
CA LEU A 32 2.11 -15.78 29.34
C LEU A 32 2.61 -15.87 27.90
N ASN A 33 2.03 -15.08 27.00
CA ASN A 33 2.41 -15.01 25.59
C ASN A 33 3.25 -13.74 25.33
N ALA A 34 4.57 -13.90 25.18
CA ALA A 34 5.47 -12.77 24.90
C ALA A 34 5.45 -12.40 23.42
N MET A 35 4.77 -11.30 23.08
CA MET A 35 4.55 -10.81 21.72
C MET A 35 5.78 -10.08 21.16
N GLY A 36 6.07 -10.28 19.87
CA GLY A 36 7.16 -9.60 19.18
C GLY A 36 8.55 -10.05 19.64
N TYR A 37 8.69 -11.32 20.02
CA TYR A 37 9.90 -11.85 20.65
C TYR A 37 11.18 -11.64 19.82
N SER A 38 11.07 -11.61 18.48
CA SER A 38 12.18 -11.34 17.56
C SER A 38 12.90 -10.01 17.83
N ASN A 39 12.24 -9.05 18.49
CA ASN A 39 12.77 -7.71 18.77
C ASN A 39 13.28 -7.57 20.22
N TYR A 40 13.31 -8.65 21.01
CA TYR A 40 13.83 -8.63 22.37
C TYR A 40 15.36 -8.53 22.35
N SER A 41 15.90 -7.53 23.06
CA SER A 41 17.34 -7.44 23.29
C SER A 41 17.82 -8.55 24.23
N ARG A 42 19.14 -8.79 24.32
CA ARG A 42 19.68 -9.71 25.34
C ARG A 42 19.33 -9.30 26.77
N ASN A 43 19.19 -8.00 27.03
CA ASN A 43 18.79 -7.52 28.34
C ASN A 43 17.30 -7.78 28.57
N ASP A 44 16.46 -7.57 27.56
CA ASP A 44 15.02 -7.85 27.61
C ASP A 44 14.79 -9.35 27.88
N GLN A 45 15.55 -10.23 27.20
CA GLN A 45 15.50 -11.68 27.43
C GLN A 45 15.88 -12.07 28.86
N ARG A 46 16.93 -11.45 29.43
CA ARG A 46 17.34 -11.71 30.83
C ARG A 46 16.29 -11.24 31.83
N ALA A 47 15.74 -10.05 31.63
CA ALA A 47 14.69 -9.52 32.48
C ALA A 47 13.44 -10.41 32.43
N LEU A 48 13.03 -10.82 31.23
CA LEU A 48 11.93 -11.75 31.01
C LEU A 48 12.17 -13.10 31.69
N LEU A 49 13.38 -13.66 31.62
CA LEU A 49 13.72 -14.90 32.31
C LEU A 49 13.57 -14.78 33.84
N GLY A 50 13.96 -13.64 34.42
CA GLY A 50 13.73 -13.35 35.84
C GLY A 50 12.24 -13.32 36.16
N LEU A 51 11.48 -12.54 35.39
CA LEU A 51 10.04 -12.40 35.56
C LEU A 51 9.30 -13.75 35.51
N ILE A 52 9.64 -14.62 34.55
CA ILE A 52 9.01 -15.94 34.42
C ILE A 52 9.32 -16.83 35.62
N LYS A 53 10.56 -16.78 36.15
CA LYS A 53 10.98 -17.55 37.33
C LYS A 53 10.24 -17.10 38.58
N ASP A 54 9.96 -15.81 38.71
CA ASP A 54 9.24 -15.27 39.86
C ASP A 54 7.73 -15.54 39.77
N ALA A 55 7.16 -15.45 38.56
CA ALA A 55 5.73 -15.58 38.31
C ALA A 55 5.22 -17.04 38.20
N GLU A 56 6.08 -17.97 37.77
CA GLU A 56 5.79 -19.39 37.54
C GLU A 56 4.42 -19.66 36.85
N PRO A 57 4.19 -19.12 35.64
CA PRO A 57 2.98 -19.44 34.88
C PRO A 57 2.99 -20.92 34.46
N ASP A 58 1.81 -21.54 34.29
CA ASP A 58 1.74 -22.95 33.85
C ASP A 58 2.40 -23.13 32.47
N TYR A 59 2.25 -22.12 31.60
CA TYR A 59 2.90 -22.05 30.30
C TYR A 59 3.56 -20.69 30.03
N PHE A 60 4.69 -20.72 29.33
CA PHE A 60 5.29 -19.53 28.73
C PHE A 60 5.43 -19.71 27.22
N TYR A 61 4.94 -18.76 26.43
CA TYR A 61 4.97 -18.79 24.98
C TYR A 61 5.94 -17.77 24.39
N VAL A 62 6.84 -18.25 23.55
CA VAL A 62 7.55 -17.42 22.58
C VAL A 62 6.63 -17.19 21.38
N VAL A 63 6.33 -15.92 21.07
CA VAL A 63 5.46 -15.56 19.95
C VAL A 63 6.28 -14.83 18.88
N ASP A 64 6.44 -15.47 17.72
CA ASP A 64 7.09 -14.89 16.53
C ASP A 64 6.09 -13.98 15.79
N SER A 65 5.63 -12.91 16.44
CA SER A 65 4.53 -12.08 15.94
C SER A 65 4.77 -11.46 14.56
N TYR A 66 6.03 -11.35 14.15
CA TYR A 66 6.44 -10.77 12.86
C TYR A 66 6.88 -11.83 11.85
N GLY A 67 6.91 -13.11 12.22
CA GLY A 67 7.31 -14.23 11.35
C GLY A 67 8.72 -14.06 10.81
N SER A 68 9.63 -13.56 11.64
CA SER A 68 10.97 -13.11 11.26
C SER A 68 12.12 -13.91 11.87
N LEU A 69 11.80 -14.92 12.69
CA LEU A 69 12.80 -15.84 13.23
C LEU A 69 13.27 -16.84 12.17
N PHE A 70 14.55 -17.24 12.28
CA PHE A 70 15.16 -18.31 11.49
C PHE A 70 15.55 -19.50 12.37
N PRO A 71 15.71 -20.71 11.78
CA PRO A 71 15.98 -21.94 12.54
C PRO A 71 17.18 -21.86 13.50
N HIS A 72 18.28 -21.23 13.06
CA HIS A 72 19.49 -21.06 13.87
C HIS A 72 19.30 -20.18 15.13
N GLN A 73 18.20 -19.43 15.22
CA GLN A 73 17.87 -18.59 16.37
C GLN A 73 17.00 -19.33 17.40
N ILE A 74 16.39 -20.45 17.04
CA ILE A 74 15.40 -21.15 17.86
C ILE A 74 16.05 -21.75 19.12
N GLU A 75 17.12 -22.53 18.98
CA GLU A 75 17.81 -23.17 20.10
C GLU A 75 18.33 -22.15 21.14
N PRO A 76 19.04 -21.07 20.77
CA PRO A 76 19.44 -20.03 21.72
C PRO A 76 18.29 -19.34 22.46
N ILE A 77 17.09 -19.29 21.86
CA ILE A 77 15.89 -18.70 22.49
C ILE A 77 15.27 -19.68 23.49
N PHE A 78 15.13 -20.95 23.11
CA PHE A 78 14.38 -21.92 23.90
C PHE A 78 15.19 -22.60 25.01
N GLU A 79 16.49 -22.84 24.83
CA GLU A 79 17.31 -23.52 25.85
C GLU A 79 17.23 -22.86 27.24
N PRO A 80 17.37 -21.54 27.40
CA PRO A 80 17.29 -20.91 28.73
C PRO A 80 15.88 -21.01 29.35
N LEU A 81 14.83 -20.99 28.51
CA LEU A 81 13.44 -21.06 28.95
C LEU A 81 13.07 -22.47 29.41
N LEU A 82 13.56 -23.49 28.71
CA LEU A 82 13.30 -24.90 29.03
C LEU A 82 14.00 -25.36 30.32
N ASN A 83 15.00 -24.63 30.79
CA ASN A 83 15.66 -24.87 32.07
C ASN A 83 14.92 -24.26 33.28
N ILE A 84 13.78 -23.60 33.06
CA ILE A 84 12.94 -23.09 34.15
C ILE A 84 12.07 -24.25 34.66
N GLU A 85 12.26 -24.63 35.92
CA GLU A 85 11.44 -25.66 36.55
C GLU A 85 9.97 -25.22 36.63
N ASN A 86 9.05 -26.19 36.59
CA ASN A 86 7.59 -26.00 36.74
C ASN A 86 6.88 -25.17 35.64
N VAL A 87 7.60 -24.62 34.66
CA VAL A 87 7.01 -23.84 33.55
C VAL A 87 7.08 -24.64 32.25
N LYS A 88 5.95 -24.85 31.57
CA LYS A 88 5.94 -25.48 30.25
C LYS A 88 6.14 -24.44 29.16
N VAL A 89 7.09 -24.67 28.27
CA VAL A 89 7.38 -23.73 27.18
C VAL A 89 6.59 -24.06 25.92
N GLY A 90 5.97 -23.05 25.32
CA GLY A 90 5.22 -23.11 24.08
C GLY A 90 5.79 -22.22 22.97
N PHE A 91 5.45 -22.54 21.72
CA PHE A 91 5.85 -21.74 20.56
C PHE A 91 4.65 -21.37 19.67
N HIS A 92 4.56 -20.10 19.30
CA HIS A 92 3.60 -19.59 18.33
C HIS A 92 4.33 -18.97 17.11
N PRO A 93 4.51 -19.76 16.04
CA PRO A 93 5.18 -19.31 14.81
C PRO A 93 4.24 -18.63 13.80
N HIS A 94 4.71 -17.54 13.17
CA HIS A 94 4.08 -16.95 11.99
C HIS A 94 4.86 -17.28 10.72
N ASN A 95 4.17 -17.27 9.57
CA ASN A 95 4.69 -17.78 8.30
C ASN A 95 5.14 -16.69 7.31
N ASN A 96 5.44 -15.48 7.80
CA ASN A 96 5.79 -14.31 6.96
C ASN A 96 6.98 -14.59 6.03
N LEU A 97 8.03 -15.24 6.54
CA LEU A 97 9.19 -15.69 5.76
C LEU A 97 9.11 -17.17 5.33
N GLN A 98 7.93 -17.80 5.42
CA GLN A 98 7.74 -19.25 5.18
C GLN A 98 8.58 -20.16 6.11
N MET A 99 8.97 -19.66 7.29
CA MET A 99 9.83 -20.38 8.24
C MET A 99 9.08 -21.05 9.39
N ALA A 100 7.75 -20.91 9.49
CA ALA A 100 6.98 -21.39 10.64
C ALA A 100 7.19 -22.90 10.89
N PHE A 101 7.14 -23.71 9.84
CA PHE A 101 7.35 -25.14 9.93
C PHE A 101 8.78 -25.50 10.35
N ALA A 102 9.79 -24.96 9.67
CA ALA A 102 11.19 -25.22 9.99
C ALA A 102 11.55 -24.82 11.42
N ASN A 103 11.12 -23.63 11.86
CA ASN A 103 11.33 -23.15 13.22
C ASN A 103 10.64 -24.04 14.26
N THR A 104 9.47 -24.59 13.92
CA THR A 104 8.74 -25.51 14.81
C THR A 104 9.46 -26.84 14.96
N LEU A 105 10.06 -27.38 13.89
CA LEU A 105 10.86 -28.60 13.99
C LEU A 105 12.06 -28.40 14.93
N GLU A 106 12.77 -27.28 14.81
CA GLU A 106 13.85 -26.94 15.73
C GLU A 106 13.36 -26.75 17.18
N ALA A 107 12.20 -26.11 17.37
CA ALA A 107 11.60 -25.93 18.69
C ALA A 107 11.24 -27.28 19.33
N ILE A 108 10.67 -28.21 18.55
CA ILE A 108 10.39 -29.58 18.98
C ILE A 108 11.68 -30.32 19.32
N ARG A 109 12.74 -30.18 18.50
CA ARG A 109 14.06 -30.76 18.78
C ARG A 109 14.64 -30.28 20.12
N CYS A 110 14.45 -29.00 20.45
CA CYS A 110 14.89 -28.42 21.72
C CYS A 110 14.08 -28.95 22.92
N GLY A 111 12.87 -29.47 22.71
CA GLY A 111 12.00 -29.99 23.78
C GLY A 111 10.84 -29.07 24.16
N VAL A 112 10.40 -28.18 23.27
CA VAL A 112 9.18 -27.36 23.48
C VAL A 112 7.97 -28.26 23.73
N HIS A 113 7.14 -27.88 24.70
CA HIS A 113 6.06 -28.70 25.23
C HIS A 113 4.76 -28.59 24.42
N ILE A 114 4.53 -27.44 23.80
CA ILE A 114 3.31 -27.15 23.05
C ILE A 114 3.60 -26.22 21.86
N VAL A 115 2.97 -26.45 20.73
CA VAL A 115 3.13 -25.64 19.52
C VAL A 115 1.77 -25.23 18.99
N ASP A 116 1.64 -23.97 18.57
CA ASP A 116 0.43 -23.48 17.94
C ASP A 116 0.48 -23.71 16.43
N SER A 117 -0.68 -24.03 15.86
CA SER A 117 -0.89 -24.12 14.42
C SER A 117 -2.33 -23.75 14.09
N THR A 118 -2.61 -23.46 12.83
CA THR A 118 -3.97 -23.23 12.34
C THR A 118 -4.23 -24.00 11.06
N ILE A 119 -5.49 -24.40 10.86
CA ILE A 119 -5.90 -25.14 9.67
C ILE A 119 -5.62 -24.28 8.43
N TYR A 120 -4.95 -24.87 7.46
CA TYR A 120 -4.60 -24.22 6.20
C TYR A 120 -3.80 -22.91 6.38
N GLY A 121 -3.06 -22.82 7.49
CA GLY A 121 -2.23 -21.67 7.85
C GLY A 121 -3.01 -20.39 8.13
N MET A 122 -4.34 -20.46 8.32
CA MET A 122 -5.18 -19.27 8.50
C MET A 122 -4.71 -18.42 9.67
N GLY A 123 -4.51 -17.12 9.45
CA GLY A 123 -4.03 -16.21 10.49
C GLY A 123 -3.73 -14.83 9.94
N ARG A 124 -3.29 -13.93 10.84
CA ARG A 124 -2.85 -12.58 10.46
C ARG A 124 -1.68 -12.65 9.47
N ALA A 125 -1.61 -11.68 8.55
CA ALA A 125 -0.51 -11.54 7.61
C ALA A 125 -0.33 -12.79 6.74
N ALA A 126 0.88 -13.35 6.66
CA ALA A 126 1.12 -14.55 5.87
C ALA A 126 0.56 -15.84 6.48
N GLY A 127 -0.08 -15.74 7.65
CA GLY A 127 -0.64 -16.88 8.36
C GLY A 127 0.28 -17.43 9.45
N ASN A 128 -0.10 -18.59 9.97
CA ASN A 128 0.64 -19.33 10.99
C ASN A 128 1.18 -20.66 10.42
N LEU A 129 1.79 -21.49 11.27
CA LEU A 129 2.07 -22.88 10.94
C LEU A 129 0.80 -23.60 10.49
N PRO A 130 0.75 -24.18 9.27
CA PRO A 130 -0.39 -24.96 8.85
C PRO A 130 -0.49 -26.29 9.62
N THR A 131 -1.63 -26.55 10.26
CA THR A 131 -1.85 -27.73 11.11
C THR A 131 -1.67 -29.02 10.33
N GLU A 132 -2.17 -29.09 9.10
CA GLU A 132 -2.06 -30.25 8.23
C GLU A 132 -0.60 -30.61 7.92
N VAL A 133 0.29 -29.62 7.82
CA VAL A 133 1.71 -29.83 7.54
C VAL A 133 2.41 -30.47 8.74
N ILE A 134 2.24 -29.89 9.94
CA ILE A 134 2.90 -30.42 11.14
C ILE A 134 2.32 -31.79 11.55
N ILE A 135 1.01 -31.99 11.41
CA ILE A 135 0.38 -33.27 11.72
C ILE A 135 0.84 -34.35 10.74
N SER A 136 0.96 -34.05 9.44
CA SER A 136 1.47 -35.02 8.47
C SER A 136 2.94 -35.42 8.74
N TYR A 137 3.75 -34.48 9.25
CA TYR A 137 5.11 -34.79 9.72
C TYR A 137 5.08 -35.70 10.96
N LEU A 138 4.30 -35.33 11.97
CA LEU A 138 4.20 -36.08 13.23
C LEU A 138 3.58 -37.47 13.03
N GLU A 139 2.68 -37.64 12.06
CA GLU A 139 2.13 -38.93 11.65
C GLU A 139 3.24 -39.85 11.14
N LYS A 140 4.20 -39.36 10.35
CA LYS A 140 5.35 -40.18 9.92
C LYS A 140 6.30 -40.54 11.06
N GLU A 141 6.48 -39.66 12.03
CA GLU A 141 7.39 -39.89 13.17
C GLU A 141 6.75 -40.75 14.27
N LYS A 142 5.42 -40.68 14.41
CA LYS A 142 4.64 -41.26 15.52
C LYS A 142 3.24 -41.70 15.02
N GLU A 143 3.24 -42.68 14.12
CA GLU A 143 2.06 -43.16 13.37
C GLU A 143 0.82 -43.40 14.24
N ASP A 144 0.96 -44.00 15.43
CA ASP A 144 -0.19 -44.39 16.27
C ASP A 144 -0.89 -43.21 16.99
N ARG A 145 -0.37 -41.98 16.91
CA ARG A 145 -0.88 -40.83 17.66
C ARG A 145 -1.53 -39.74 16.82
N TYR A 146 -1.25 -39.69 15.53
CA TYR A 146 -1.63 -38.58 14.67
C TYR A 146 -2.29 -39.08 13.39
N ASN A 147 -3.28 -38.34 12.89
CA ASN A 147 -3.99 -38.65 11.66
C ASN A 147 -4.34 -37.34 10.95
N SER A 148 -3.77 -37.13 9.76
CA SER A 148 -3.98 -35.92 8.97
C SER A 148 -5.34 -35.89 8.24
N ILE A 149 -5.97 -37.04 7.98
CA ILE A 149 -7.18 -37.16 7.16
C ILE A 149 -8.36 -36.28 7.64
N PRO A 150 -8.68 -36.18 8.94
CA PRO A 150 -9.75 -35.31 9.40
C PRO A 150 -9.51 -33.82 9.10
N ILE A 151 -8.26 -33.36 9.21
CA ILE A 151 -7.91 -31.96 8.93
C ILE A 151 -8.01 -31.68 7.43
N LEU A 152 -7.48 -32.59 6.60
CA LEU A 152 -7.57 -32.48 5.15
C LEU A 152 -9.03 -32.42 4.66
N ASN A 153 -9.93 -33.22 5.26
CA ASN A 153 -11.37 -33.16 4.98
C ASN A 153 -12.00 -31.80 5.33
N ILE A 154 -11.58 -31.16 6.43
CA ILE A 154 -12.08 -29.83 6.81
C ILE A 154 -11.57 -28.78 5.83
N ILE A 155 -10.32 -28.93 5.36
CA ILE A 155 -9.74 -28.01 4.38
C ILE A 155 -10.53 -28.04 3.08
N ASP A 156 -10.72 -29.24 2.52
CA ASP A 156 -11.44 -29.46 1.27
C ASP A 156 -12.88 -28.92 1.31
N ARG A 157 -13.60 -29.18 2.41
CA ARG A 157 -15.02 -28.80 2.53
C ARG A 157 -15.26 -27.32 2.81
N TYR A 158 -14.30 -26.62 3.45
CA TYR A 158 -14.55 -25.29 4.01
C TYR A 158 -13.42 -24.29 3.77
N PHE A 159 -12.16 -24.65 4.01
CA PHE A 159 -11.08 -23.64 4.04
C PHE A 159 -10.64 -23.19 2.65
N ILE A 160 -10.79 -24.02 1.61
CA ILE A 160 -10.49 -23.61 0.24
C ILE A 160 -11.37 -22.40 -0.16
N ASP A 161 -12.68 -22.51 0.05
CA ASP A 161 -13.62 -21.44 -0.28
C ASP A 161 -13.40 -20.21 0.60
N LEU A 162 -13.20 -20.41 1.91
CA LEU A 162 -12.88 -19.31 2.83
C LEU A 162 -11.61 -18.55 2.40
N GLN A 163 -10.59 -19.25 1.91
CA GLN A 163 -9.34 -18.61 1.44
C GLN A 163 -9.59 -17.79 0.17
N ASN A 164 -10.39 -18.31 -0.75
CA ASN A 164 -10.75 -17.60 -1.98
C ASN A 164 -11.49 -16.29 -1.68
N GLU A 165 -12.36 -16.29 -0.67
CA GLU A 165 -13.12 -15.12 -0.24
C GLU A 165 -12.28 -14.10 0.55
N ASN A 166 -11.49 -14.57 1.53
CA ASN A 166 -10.85 -13.72 2.54
C ASN A 166 -9.36 -13.48 2.31
N LYS A 167 -8.71 -14.22 1.40
CA LYS A 167 -7.28 -14.16 1.04
C LYS A 167 -6.33 -14.06 2.25
N TRP A 168 -5.83 -15.20 2.73
CA TRP A 168 -4.67 -15.26 3.63
C TRP A 168 -3.54 -16.09 3.01
N GLY A 169 -2.34 -15.99 3.58
CA GLY A 169 -1.15 -16.72 3.12
C GLY A 169 -0.06 -15.79 2.60
N TYR A 170 0.96 -16.38 1.97
CA TYR A 170 2.15 -15.65 1.52
C TYR A 170 1.80 -14.52 0.54
N GLN A 171 2.18 -13.30 0.91
CA GLN A 171 2.02 -12.11 0.09
C GLN A 171 3.21 -11.18 0.29
N LEU A 172 3.57 -10.42 -0.75
CA LEU A 172 4.69 -9.48 -0.73
C LEU A 172 4.73 -8.55 0.49
N PRO A 173 3.64 -7.84 0.89
CA PRO A 173 3.69 -6.98 2.06
C PRO A 173 4.04 -7.73 3.34
N TYR A 174 3.57 -8.97 3.51
CA TYR A 174 3.84 -9.75 4.72
C TYR A 174 5.24 -10.33 4.74
N MET A 175 5.76 -10.75 3.58
CA MET A 175 7.16 -11.11 3.42
C MET A 175 8.08 -9.94 3.77
N LEU A 176 7.78 -8.74 3.27
CA LEU A 176 8.51 -7.52 3.63
C LEU A 176 8.43 -7.23 5.13
N SER A 177 7.26 -7.39 5.74
CA SER A 177 7.13 -7.20 7.20
C SER A 177 7.98 -8.17 8.02
N GLY A 178 8.12 -9.43 7.57
CA GLY A 178 9.00 -10.41 8.18
C GLY A 178 10.48 -10.06 7.97
N MET A 179 10.86 -9.63 6.76
CA MET A 179 12.23 -9.23 6.42
C MET A 179 12.74 -8.07 7.31
N PHE A 180 11.84 -7.15 7.67
CA PHE A 180 12.17 -5.98 8.49
C PHE A 180 11.77 -6.12 9.96
N SER A 181 11.23 -7.27 10.39
CA SER A 181 10.73 -7.52 11.75
C SER A 181 9.78 -6.42 12.26
N CYS A 182 8.84 -5.99 11.41
CA CYS A 182 7.92 -4.90 11.71
C CYS A 182 6.45 -5.33 11.64
N HIS A 183 5.56 -4.50 12.18
CA HIS A 183 4.13 -4.77 12.12
C HIS A 183 3.63 -4.87 10.65
N PRO A 184 2.79 -5.87 10.29
CA PRO A 184 2.39 -6.11 8.90
C PRO A 184 1.68 -4.94 8.23
N ASN A 185 0.96 -4.13 9.01
CA ASN A 185 0.25 -2.95 8.50
C ASN A 185 1.17 -1.88 7.90
N TYR A 186 2.45 -1.80 8.30
CA TYR A 186 3.39 -0.87 7.66
C TYR A 186 3.63 -1.24 6.20
N ALA A 187 4.08 -2.48 5.97
CA ALA A 187 4.35 -2.96 4.62
C ALA A 187 3.07 -3.06 3.79
N LYS A 188 1.94 -3.50 4.38
CA LYS A 188 0.64 -3.47 3.72
C LYS A 188 0.27 -2.06 3.26
N GLY A 189 0.33 -1.07 4.17
CA GLY A 189 -0.02 0.32 3.84
C GLY A 189 0.83 0.91 2.72
N LEU A 190 2.13 0.59 2.69
CA LEU A 190 3.05 1.07 1.66
C LEU A 190 2.87 0.35 0.31
N VAL A 191 2.68 -0.97 0.32
CA VAL A 191 2.48 -1.77 -0.91
C VAL A 191 1.10 -1.52 -1.52
N ASP A 192 0.06 -1.43 -0.69
CA ASP A 192 -1.32 -1.24 -1.15
C ASP A 192 -1.54 0.17 -1.71
N TYR A 193 -0.74 1.16 -1.29
CA TYR A 193 -0.76 2.51 -1.89
C TYR A 193 -0.33 2.49 -3.37
N ARG A 194 0.50 1.54 -3.80
CA ARG A 194 0.95 1.37 -5.20
C ARG A 194 1.58 2.60 -5.87
N GLU A 195 1.97 3.59 -5.08
CA GLU A 195 2.67 4.78 -5.55
C GLU A 195 4.19 4.68 -5.33
N TYR A 196 4.61 3.84 -4.39
CA TYR A 196 6.00 3.67 -4.01
C TYR A 196 6.65 2.51 -4.75
N THR A 197 7.91 2.66 -5.14
CA THR A 197 8.71 1.54 -5.66
C THR A 197 9.11 0.60 -4.53
N ILE A 198 9.55 -0.62 -4.87
CA ILE A 198 10.07 -1.53 -3.84
C ILE A 198 11.28 -0.93 -3.14
N GLU A 199 12.11 -0.15 -3.82
CA GLU A 199 13.24 0.58 -3.25
C GLU A 199 12.79 1.64 -2.23
N ASP A 200 11.70 2.37 -2.53
CA ASP A 200 11.12 3.35 -1.59
C ASP A 200 10.52 2.64 -0.38
N ILE A 201 9.77 1.56 -0.60
CA ILE A 201 9.17 0.75 0.45
C ILE A 201 10.28 0.14 1.34
N TYR A 202 11.35 -0.34 0.73
CA TYR A 202 12.52 -0.86 1.44
C TYR A 202 13.14 0.20 2.35
N LYS A 203 13.39 1.42 1.84
CA LYS A 203 13.94 2.53 2.63
C LYS A 203 13.02 2.91 3.78
N ALA A 204 11.71 2.97 3.54
CA ALA A 204 10.71 3.22 4.56
C ALA A 204 10.74 2.17 5.67
N LEU A 205 10.71 0.88 5.30
CA LEU A 205 10.71 -0.22 6.27
C LEU A 205 12.04 -0.32 7.02
N ASP A 206 13.17 -0.03 6.37
CA ASP A 206 14.48 0.06 7.05
C ASP A 206 14.51 1.18 8.09
N TYR A 207 13.92 2.33 7.78
CA TYR A 207 13.78 3.43 8.73
C TYR A 207 12.86 3.07 9.90
N ILE A 208 11.68 2.50 9.62
CA ILE A 208 10.72 2.05 10.66
C ILE A 208 11.39 1.06 11.61
N ARG A 209 12.10 0.07 11.05
CA ARG A 209 12.87 -0.91 11.82
C ARG A 209 13.84 -0.23 12.79
N LYS A 210 14.61 0.76 12.33
CA LYS A 210 15.58 1.49 13.15
C LYS A 210 14.94 2.30 14.28
N LYS A 211 13.68 2.71 14.14
CA LYS A 211 12.93 3.41 15.20
C LYS A 211 12.37 2.46 16.27
N ASN A 212 12.48 1.14 16.11
CA ASN A 212 12.01 0.13 17.06
C ASN A 212 10.54 0.33 17.48
N SER A 213 9.64 0.67 16.54
CA SER A 213 8.24 0.91 16.90
C SER A 213 7.54 -0.37 17.36
N VAL A 214 6.93 -0.32 18.55
CA VAL A 214 6.04 -1.37 19.05
C VAL A 214 4.67 -1.20 18.39
N GLY A 215 4.16 -2.27 17.78
CA GLY A 215 2.86 -2.22 17.10
C GLY A 215 2.85 -1.36 15.82
N PHE A 216 1.67 -0.86 15.45
CA PHE A 216 1.47 -0.02 14.27
C PHE A 216 1.18 1.44 14.65
N SER A 217 1.85 2.38 13.99
CA SER A 217 1.63 3.81 14.11
C SER A 217 1.46 4.45 12.73
N LYS A 218 0.26 4.94 12.44
CA LYS A 218 -0.03 5.68 11.19
C LYS A 218 0.81 6.97 11.10
N ALA A 219 0.98 7.68 12.21
CA ALA A 219 1.79 8.89 12.26
C ALA A 219 3.24 8.67 11.82
N LEU A 220 3.81 7.47 12.07
CA LEU A 220 5.15 7.14 11.61
C LEU A 220 5.22 7.02 10.08
N LEU A 221 4.19 6.45 9.43
CA LEU A 221 4.09 6.43 7.96
C LEU A 221 3.94 7.85 7.39
N ASP A 222 3.12 8.68 8.03
CA ASP A 222 2.93 10.08 7.64
C ASP A 222 4.26 10.88 7.76
N ASN A 223 5.06 10.57 8.79
CA ASN A 223 6.37 11.20 9.00
C ASN A 223 7.40 10.77 7.95
N LEU A 224 7.39 9.52 7.48
CA LEU A 224 8.29 9.09 6.39
C LEU A 224 8.11 9.92 5.12
N THR A 225 6.86 10.28 4.86
CA THR A 225 6.46 11.13 3.75
C THR A 225 6.90 12.58 4.02
N ARG A 226 6.68 13.08 5.25
CA ARG A 226 7.09 14.44 5.66
C ARG A 226 8.60 14.66 5.65
N GLU A 227 9.37 13.67 6.11
CA GLU A 227 10.83 13.72 6.20
C GLU A 227 11.52 13.41 4.85
N GLY A 228 10.75 13.25 3.76
CA GLY A 228 11.28 12.99 2.42
C GLY A 228 11.95 11.62 2.25
N ILE A 229 11.76 10.70 3.21
CA ILE A 229 12.32 9.33 3.17
C ILE A 229 11.66 8.52 2.05
N ILE A 230 10.38 8.79 1.78
CA ILE A 230 9.62 8.29 0.64
C ILE A 230 8.84 9.42 -0.01
N GLY A 231 8.66 9.35 -1.34
CA GLY A 231 7.76 10.25 -2.05
C GLY A 231 8.29 11.67 -2.32
N GLY A 232 9.60 11.93 -2.18
CA GLY A 232 10.25 13.14 -2.71
C GLY A 232 9.55 14.45 -2.36
N ILE A 233 9.26 14.69 -1.08
CA ILE A 233 8.64 15.93 -0.61
C ILE A 233 9.71 16.93 -0.17
N LEU A 234 9.54 18.18 -0.60
CA LEU A 234 10.19 19.35 -0.03
C LEU A 234 9.34 19.91 1.12
N GLU A 235 9.97 20.29 2.23
CA GLU A 235 9.33 21.16 3.22
C GLU A 235 9.11 22.56 2.61
N ALA A 236 7.98 23.17 2.97
CA ALA A 236 7.31 24.27 2.28
C ALA A 236 8.01 25.65 2.30
N GLU A 237 9.33 25.73 2.47
CA GLU A 237 10.05 27.01 2.50
C GLU A 237 10.53 27.48 1.12
N THR A 238 10.59 26.59 0.12
CA THR A 238 11.02 26.94 -1.25
C THR A 238 9.91 26.62 -2.26
N THR A 239 9.48 27.59 -3.07
CA THR A 239 8.49 27.43 -4.15
C THR A 239 9.11 27.66 -5.54
N GLY A 240 8.36 27.34 -6.59
CA GLY A 240 8.73 27.66 -7.98
C GLY A 240 9.97 26.91 -8.48
N LYS A 241 10.69 27.51 -9.44
CA LYS A 241 11.89 26.91 -10.07
C LYS A 241 13.02 26.61 -9.09
N ALA A 242 13.10 27.33 -7.97
CA ALA A 242 14.10 27.09 -6.94
C ALA A 242 13.89 25.75 -6.23
N ALA A 243 12.64 25.32 -6.08
CA ALA A 243 12.28 24.05 -5.44
C ALA A 243 12.57 22.83 -6.35
N LEU A 244 12.36 22.96 -7.67
CA LEU A 244 12.69 21.92 -8.65
C LEU A 244 14.20 21.56 -8.65
N LYS A 245 15.08 22.55 -8.48
CA LYS A 245 16.53 22.30 -8.37
C LYS A 245 16.87 21.38 -7.19
N ILE A 246 16.06 21.39 -6.13
CA ILE A 246 16.28 20.57 -4.92
C ILE A 246 15.75 19.14 -5.12
N THR A 247 14.73 18.93 -5.96
CA THR A 247 14.27 17.58 -6.36
C THR A 247 15.19 16.91 -7.39
N GLY A 248 16.28 17.58 -7.78
CA GLY A 248 17.25 17.10 -8.78
C GLY A 248 16.80 17.33 -10.23
N ASP A 249 15.67 18.01 -10.45
CA ASP A 249 15.17 18.33 -11.79
C ASP A 249 15.48 19.79 -12.13
N SER A 250 16.39 20.01 -13.08
CA SER A 250 16.78 21.36 -13.54
C SER A 250 15.97 21.83 -14.75
N SER A 251 14.93 21.08 -15.14
CA SER A 251 14.14 21.34 -16.34
C SER A 251 13.36 22.66 -16.22
N GLU A 252 13.61 23.59 -17.15
CA GLU A 252 12.72 24.74 -17.34
C GLU A 252 11.37 24.27 -17.90
N VAL A 253 10.27 24.89 -17.44
CA VAL A 253 8.93 24.56 -17.93
C VAL A 253 8.77 25.07 -19.37
N SER A 254 8.98 24.17 -20.34
CA SER A 254 9.08 24.46 -21.78
C SER A 254 7.75 24.74 -22.47
N TYR A 255 6.62 24.60 -21.78
CA TYR A 255 5.28 24.66 -22.37
C TYR A 255 4.40 25.80 -21.84
N ILE A 256 4.97 26.75 -21.09
CA ILE A 256 4.24 27.93 -20.59
C ILE A 256 3.61 28.68 -21.76
N ASN A 257 2.29 28.90 -21.70
CA ASN A 257 1.49 29.65 -22.68
C ASN A 257 1.61 29.18 -24.14
N ARG A 258 2.09 27.95 -24.38
CA ARG A 258 2.31 27.40 -25.72
C ARG A 258 1.04 27.41 -26.58
N HIS A 259 -0.12 27.24 -25.95
CA HIS A 259 -1.44 27.17 -26.59
C HIS A 259 -2.36 28.25 -26.02
N GLN A 260 -1.82 29.45 -25.82
CA GLN A 260 -2.53 30.56 -25.20
C GLN A 260 -3.91 30.80 -25.84
N GLY A 261 -4.95 30.80 -25.02
CA GLY A 261 -6.32 31.11 -25.43
C GLY A 261 -7.08 29.95 -26.11
N ARG A 262 -6.47 28.76 -26.20
CA ARG A 262 -7.10 27.56 -26.75
C ARG A 262 -7.96 26.83 -25.72
N ASP A 263 -8.93 26.07 -26.21
CA ASP A 263 -9.68 25.14 -25.37
C ASP A 263 -8.94 23.81 -25.26
N PHE A 264 -9.00 23.19 -24.09
CA PHE A 264 -8.33 21.93 -23.79
C PHE A 264 -9.34 20.83 -23.49
N LEU A 265 -9.05 19.60 -23.95
CA LEU A 265 -9.83 18.41 -23.62
C LEU A 265 -8.93 17.37 -22.95
N ILE A 266 -9.21 17.07 -21.69
CA ILE A 266 -8.55 16.02 -20.92
C ILE A 266 -9.27 14.69 -21.17
N LEU A 267 -8.56 13.72 -21.73
CA LEU A 267 -8.99 12.33 -21.86
C LEU A 267 -8.50 11.57 -20.63
N ALA A 268 -9.32 11.52 -19.58
CA ALA A 268 -9.05 10.75 -18.38
C ALA A 268 -9.34 9.25 -18.60
N ASN A 269 -8.97 8.40 -17.64
CA ASN A 269 -9.01 6.95 -17.79
C ASN A 269 -10.15 6.29 -16.98
N GLY A 270 -11.36 6.87 -17.01
CA GLY A 270 -12.57 6.30 -16.41
C GLY A 270 -13.41 5.51 -17.41
N PRO A 271 -14.19 4.51 -16.96
CA PRO A 271 -15.09 3.71 -17.80
C PRO A 271 -15.92 4.51 -18.82
N THR A 272 -16.41 5.70 -18.47
CA THR A 272 -17.24 6.50 -19.38
C THR A 272 -16.50 6.99 -20.63
N LEU A 273 -15.15 7.01 -20.62
CA LEU A 273 -14.36 7.30 -21.82
C LEU A 273 -14.69 6.30 -22.94
N LYS A 274 -14.84 5.02 -22.60
CA LYS A 274 -15.18 3.96 -23.57
C LYS A 274 -16.66 4.02 -23.96
N GLU A 275 -17.53 4.19 -22.97
CA GLU A 275 -18.99 4.22 -23.18
C GLU A 275 -19.43 5.38 -24.07
N TYR A 276 -18.83 6.56 -23.88
CA TYR A 276 -19.20 7.78 -24.61
C TYR A 276 -18.37 8.02 -25.87
N LYS A 277 -17.53 7.05 -26.28
CA LYS A 277 -16.57 7.22 -27.39
C LYS A 277 -17.16 7.90 -28.64
N PRO A 278 -18.31 7.46 -29.20
CA PRO A 278 -18.85 8.08 -30.41
C PRO A 278 -19.24 9.55 -30.25
N LYS A 279 -19.64 9.97 -29.04
CA LYS A 279 -19.99 11.37 -28.75
C LYS A 279 -18.74 12.22 -28.54
N ILE A 280 -17.71 11.65 -27.93
CA ILE A 280 -16.41 12.30 -27.74
C ILE A 280 -15.74 12.52 -29.10
N GLU A 281 -15.82 11.57 -30.04
CA GLU A 281 -15.31 11.75 -31.40
C GLU A 281 -15.98 12.93 -32.11
N LYS A 282 -17.32 13.02 -32.07
CA LYS A 282 -18.07 14.18 -32.61
C LYS A 282 -17.68 15.51 -31.95
N LEU A 283 -17.45 15.48 -30.64
CA LEU A 283 -17.02 16.64 -29.88
C LEU A 283 -15.63 17.13 -30.37
N ILE A 284 -14.68 16.22 -30.57
CA ILE A 284 -13.33 16.53 -31.08
C ILE A 284 -13.39 17.00 -32.54
N GLU A 285 -14.27 16.46 -33.37
CA GLU A 285 -14.44 16.91 -34.76
C GLU A 285 -15.02 18.34 -34.86
N LYS A 286 -15.91 18.71 -33.93
CA LYS A 286 -16.61 20.00 -33.93
C LYS A 286 -15.78 21.14 -33.35
N HIS A 287 -14.87 20.84 -32.43
CA HIS A 287 -14.13 21.84 -31.67
C HIS A 287 -12.62 21.59 -31.80
N ASP A 288 -11.88 22.68 -31.97
CA ASP A 288 -10.43 22.63 -32.15
C ASP A 288 -9.70 22.59 -30.80
N PHE A 289 -9.78 21.44 -30.11
CA PHE A 289 -9.15 21.25 -28.80
C PHE A 289 -7.66 21.01 -28.89
N VAL A 290 -6.94 21.39 -27.83
CA VAL A 290 -5.67 20.74 -27.46
C VAL A 290 -6.00 19.57 -26.54
N THR A 291 -5.67 18.35 -26.96
CA THR A 291 -6.05 17.12 -26.27
C THR A 291 -4.92 16.57 -25.40
N LEU A 292 -5.21 16.30 -24.12
CA LEU A 292 -4.26 15.73 -23.16
C LEU A 292 -4.78 14.37 -22.65
N GLY A 293 -4.06 13.29 -22.93
CA GLY A 293 -4.42 11.92 -22.54
C GLY A 293 -3.73 11.43 -21.27
N ALA A 294 -4.46 10.72 -20.42
CA ALA A 294 -3.95 10.17 -19.17
C ALA A 294 -3.70 8.65 -19.21
N ASN A 295 -2.49 8.21 -18.87
CA ASN A 295 -2.11 6.80 -18.69
C ASN A 295 -2.49 5.90 -19.87
N TYR A 296 -3.46 4.99 -19.70
CA TYR A 296 -3.89 4.06 -20.73
C TYR A 296 -5.26 4.46 -21.28
N LEU A 297 -5.31 4.71 -22.59
CA LEU A 297 -6.53 5.06 -23.32
C LEU A 297 -7.08 3.90 -24.17
N ALA A 298 -6.53 2.69 -24.05
CA ALA A 298 -6.95 1.50 -24.80
C ALA A 298 -6.97 1.68 -26.32
N GLY A 299 -6.09 2.54 -26.85
CA GLY A 299 -6.06 2.88 -28.27
C GLY A 299 -7.34 3.55 -28.79
N LEU A 300 -8.23 4.01 -27.90
CA LEU A 300 -9.51 4.61 -28.31
C LEU A 300 -9.34 6.00 -28.91
N PHE A 301 -8.33 6.74 -28.45
CA PHE A 301 -8.07 8.11 -28.83
C PHE A 301 -6.57 8.35 -28.99
N LYS A 302 -6.25 9.28 -29.88
CA LYS A 302 -4.91 9.79 -30.14
C LYS A 302 -4.86 11.25 -29.68
N PRO A 303 -4.38 11.54 -28.46
CA PRO A 303 -4.25 12.90 -27.98
C PRO A 303 -3.03 13.61 -28.58
N ASP A 304 -3.02 14.93 -28.57
CA ASP A 304 -1.85 15.75 -28.94
C ASP A 304 -0.70 15.52 -27.95
N TYR A 305 -1.04 15.37 -26.67
CA TYR A 305 -0.11 15.04 -25.60
C TYR A 305 -0.58 13.83 -24.81
N HIS A 306 0.31 12.88 -24.55
CA HIS A 306 0.02 11.68 -23.78
C HIS A 306 0.89 11.64 -22.53
N ALA A 307 0.25 11.53 -21.37
CA ALA A 307 0.91 11.75 -20.09
C ALA A 307 0.95 10.51 -19.19
N PHE A 308 2.09 10.32 -18.54
CA PHE A 308 2.29 9.32 -17.50
C PHE A 308 2.92 9.94 -16.26
N ASN A 309 2.32 9.69 -15.09
CA ASN A 309 2.91 10.05 -13.80
C ASN A 309 3.27 8.82 -12.95
N ASN A 310 2.60 7.69 -13.19
CA ASN A 310 2.82 6.45 -12.45
C ASN A 310 3.76 5.52 -13.25
N LYS A 311 4.87 5.10 -12.62
CA LYS A 311 5.88 4.22 -13.22
C LYS A 311 5.31 2.91 -13.76
N ARG A 312 4.45 2.24 -12.99
CA ARG A 312 3.83 0.96 -13.39
C ARG A 312 3.00 1.15 -14.65
N ARG A 313 2.17 2.19 -14.70
CA ARG A 313 1.35 2.51 -15.88
C ARG A 313 2.19 2.91 -17.08
N PHE A 314 3.29 3.63 -16.88
CA PHE A 314 4.24 3.92 -17.96
C PHE A 314 4.80 2.63 -18.56
N VAL A 315 5.42 1.79 -17.74
CA VAL A 315 6.00 0.50 -18.15
C VAL A 315 4.97 -0.40 -18.85
N SER A 316 3.75 -0.47 -18.32
CA SER A 316 2.71 -1.34 -18.87
C SER A 316 2.10 -0.86 -20.18
N TYR A 317 2.07 0.46 -20.44
CA TYR A 317 1.21 1.01 -21.49
C TYR A 317 1.89 1.98 -22.45
N ILE A 318 3.17 2.30 -22.28
CA ILE A 318 3.89 3.22 -23.18
C ILE A 318 3.88 2.74 -24.64
N ASP A 319 3.94 1.43 -24.87
CA ASP A 319 3.89 0.83 -26.22
C ASP A 319 2.55 1.02 -26.93
N THR A 320 1.50 1.39 -26.20
CA THR A 320 0.16 1.64 -26.74
C THR A 320 -0.04 3.08 -27.19
N VAL A 321 0.93 3.95 -26.93
CA VAL A 321 0.85 5.39 -27.22
C VAL A 321 1.20 5.66 -28.68
N ASP A 322 0.31 6.32 -29.40
CA ASP A 322 0.53 6.73 -30.78
C ASP A 322 1.81 7.58 -30.91
N ARG A 323 2.57 7.39 -32.00
CA ARG A 323 3.88 8.03 -32.18
C ARG A 323 3.80 9.55 -32.39
N GLU A 324 2.68 10.06 -32.89
CA GLU A 324 2.52 11.50 -33.10
C GLU A 324 2.14 12.25 -31.83
N SER A 325 1.63 11.56 -30.79
CA SER A 325 1.38 12.16 -29.48
C SER A 325 2.70 12.58 -28.82
N LYS A 326 2.79 13.82 -28.32
CA LYS A 326 3.95 14.26 -27.53
C LYS A 326 3.89 13.65 -26.13
N LEU A 327 5.01 13.15 -25.63
CA LEU A 327 5.05 12.54 -24.30
C LEU A 327 5.23 13.59 -23.20
N LEU A 328 4.35 13.55 -22.20
CA LEU A 328 4.47 14.31 -20.96
C LEU A 328 4.75 13.35 -19.80
N ILE A 329 5.92 13.43 -19.19
CA ILE A 329 6.37 12.44 -18.21
C ILE A 329 6.57 13.09 -16.84
N GLY A 330 5.92 12.54 -15.83
CA GLY A 330 6.05 12.98 -14.44
C GLY A 330 7.45 12.78 -13.88
N GLN A 331 7.80 13.58 -12.88
CA GLN A 331 9.15 13.65 -12.31
C GLN A 331 9.68 12.32 -11.74
N TYR A 332 8.79 11.41 -11.33
CA TYR A 332 9.19 10.16 -10.71
C TYR A 332 9.71 9.11 -11.72
N ILE A 333 9.43 9.23 -13.02
CA ILE A 333 9.89 8.27 -14.03
C ILE A 333 11.28 8.68 -14.52
N SER A 334 12.34 7.95 -14.16
CA SER A 334 13.72 8.37 -14.45
C SER A 334 14.04 8.37 -15.95
N SER A 335 14.98 9.21 -16.38
CA SER A 335 15.40 9.26 -17.80
C SER A 335 15.98 7.93 -18.28
N GLN A 336 16.64 7.17 -17.39
CA GLN A 336 17.10 5.81 -17.69
C GLN A 336 15.91 4.87 -17.97
N MET A 337 14.88 4.88 -17.10
CA MET A 337 13.67 4.08 -17.31
C MET A 337 12.98 4.48 -18.60
N ILE A 338 12.91 5.76 -18.94
CA ILE A 338 12.31 6.20 -20.21
C ILE A 338 13.11 5.60 -21.37
N ALA A 339 14.44 5.72 -21.37
CA ALA A 339 15.30 5.20 -22.43
C ALA A 339 15.24 3.67 -22.59
N GLU A 340 14.99 2.93 -21.51
CA GLU A 340 14.82 1.46 -21.54
C GLU A 340 13.54 1.03 -22.26
N TYR A 341 12.46 1.82 -22.17
CA TYR A 341 11.16 1.47 -22.72
C TYR A 341 10.82 2.22 -24.02
N THR A 342 11.41 3.40 -24.25
CA THR A 342 11.13 4.22 -25.44
C THR A 342 12.28 5.16 -25.78
N GLY A 343 12.60 5.26 -27.08
CA GLY A 343 13.56 6.24 -27.61
C GLY A 343 12.93 7.58 -28.01
N ARG A 344 11.69 7.85 -27.59
CA ARG A 344 10.94 9.05 -27.98
C ARG A 344 11.33 10.26 -27.13
N ASP A 345 11.32 11.44 -27.76
CA ASP A 345 11.41 12.71 -27.04
C ASP A 345 10.22 12.88 -26.09
N TYR A 346 10.48 13.50 -24.94
CA TYR A 346 9.48 13.76 -23.91
C TYR A 346 9.73 15.11 -23.24
N GLU A 347 8.69 15.69 -22.66
CA GLU A 347 8.76 16.86 -21.79
C GLU A 347 8.39 16.47 -20.36
N ARG A 348 9.04 17.07 -19.36
CA ARG A 348 8.75 16.83 -17.95
C ARG A 348 7.50 17.57 -17.51
N ILE A 349 6.61 16.90 -16.78
CA ILE A 349 5.54 17.58 -16.05
C ILE A 349 6.14 18.17 -14.78
N CYS A 350 6.24 19.49 -14.71
CA CYS A 350 6.86 20.18 -13.59
C CYS A 350 5.84 20.46 -12.48
N TYR A 351 5.91 19.70 -11.39
CA TYR A 351 5.06 19.90 -10.22
C TYR A 351 5.82 19.68 -8.91
N LEU A 352 5.36 20.31 -7.83
CA LEU A 352 5.87 20.11 -6.49
C LEU A 352 4.85 19.31 -5.70
N ASP A 353 5.23 18.07 -5.37
CA ASP A 353 4.47 17.20 -4.49
C ASP A 353 4.67 17.65 -3.04
N LEU A 354 3.82 18.58 -2.57
CA LEU A 354 3.97 19.22 -1.26
C LEU A 354 2.87 18.73 -0.32
N LEU A 355 3.27 18.12 0.80
CA LEU A 355 2.31 17.60 1.79
C LEU A 355 1.35 18.72 2.26
N ASN A 356 0.04 18.44 2.18
CA ASN A 356 -1.03 19.37 2.57
C ASN A 356 -1.09 20.70 1.80
N ALA A 357 -0.37 20.84 0.69
CA ALA A 357 -0.43 22.05 -0.12
C ALA A 357 -1.78 22.17 -0.85
N ASP A 358 -2.25 23.40 -0.96
CA ASP A 358 -3.31 23.76 -1.89
C ASP A 358 -2.75 23.84 -3.32
N PHE A 359 -3.65 23.74 -4.29
CA PHE A 359 -3.30 23.96 -5.68
C PHE A 359 -2.74 25.36 -5.90
N GLY A 360 -1.59 25.43 -6.57
CA GLY A 360 -0.98 26.69 -7.00
C GLY A 360 -0.15 26.50 -8.25
N ILE A 361 0.10 27.61 -8.95
CA ILE A 361 1.05 27.65 -10.08
C ILE A 361 1.98 28.82 -9.85
N ASP A 362 3.28 28.55 -9.85
CA ASP A 362 4.34 29.54 -9.72
C ASP A 362 5.39 29.31 -10.81
N GLU A 363 5.61 30.30 -11.67
CA GLU A 363 6.51 30.21 -12.84
C GLU A 363 6.30 28.95 -13.71
N GLY A 364 5.05 28.50 -13.83
CA GLY A 364 4.67 27.29 -14.59
C GLY A 364 4.84 25.96 -13.82
N VAL A 365 5.31 26.01 -12.58
CA VAL A 365 5.43 24.83 -11.69
C VAL A 365 4.14 24.66 -10.90
N ILE A 366 3.56 23.46 -10.96
CA ILE A 366 2.28 23.15 -10.31
C ILE A 366 2.53 22.70 -8.87
N ALA A 367 2.05 23.41 -7.86
CA ALA A 367 2.05 22.93 -6.48
C ALA A 367 0.78 22.10 -6.23
N THR A 368 0.93 20.83 -5.82
CA THR A 368 -0.20 19.93 -5.53
C THR A 368 0.27 18.69 -4.76
N ASN A 369 -0.54 18.11 -3.87
CA ASN A 369 -0.34 16.73 -3.39
C ASN A 369 -1.26 15.71 -4.10
N CYS A 370 -1.96 16.13 -5.16
CA CYS A 370 -2.81 15.24 -5.94
C CYS A 370 -1.99 14.50 -6.99
N ARG A 371 -1.74 13.21 -6.74
CA ARG A 371 -0.99 12.35 -7.67
C ARG A 371 -1.83 11.79 -8.82
N THR A 372 -3.13 12.10 -8.85
CA THR A 372 -4.02 11.68 -9.93
C THR A 372 -3.69 12.45 -11.21
N ILE A 373 -3.17 11.74 -12.22
CA ILE A 373 -2.69 12.35 -13.47
C ILE A 373 -3.75 13.22 -14.17
N SER A 374 -5.03 12.83 -14.13
CA SER A 374 -6.09 13.63 -14.77
C SER A 374 -6.28 14.99 -14.10
N VAL A 375 -6.05 15.10 -12.79
CA VAL A 375 -6.05 16.38 -12.06
C VAL A 375 -4.79 17.16 -12.38
N LEU A 376 -3.62 16.49 -12.42
CA LEU A 376 -2.37 17.12 -12.79
C LEU A 376 -2.42 17.72 -14.22
N LEU A 377 -3.09 17.05 -15.15
CA LEU A 377 -3.28 17.56 -16.52
C LEU A 377 -4.15 18.81 -16.60
N LEU A 378 -5.03 19.06 -15.63
CA LEU A 378 -5.74 20.34 -15.54
C LEU A 378 -4.76 21.47 -15.23
N GLY A 379 -3.83 21.23 -14.29
CA GLY A 379 -2.75 22.17 -14.00
C GLY A 379 -1.86 22.40 -15.22
N VAL A 380 -1.49 21.34 -15.95
CA VAL A 380 -0.72 21.45 -17.20
C VAL A 380 -1.46 22.27 -18.25
N ALA A 381 -2.77 22.06 -18.42
CA ALA A 381 -3.58 22.86 -19.34
C ALA A 381 -3.58 24.35 -18.97
N ILE A 382 -3.67 24.69 -17.68
CA ILE A 382 -3.55 26.09 -17.21
C ILE A 382 -2.18 26.66 -17.58
N VAL A 383 -1.09 25.93 -17.27
CA VAL A 383 0.28 26.37 -17.58
C VAL A 383 0.47 26.55 -19.09
N MET A 384 -0.15 25.69 -19.92
CA MET A 384 -0.12 25.82 -21.38
C MET A 384 -0.96 26.98 -21.93
N GLY A 385 -1.73 27.67 -21.09
CA GLY A 385 -2.49 28.86 -21.47
C GLY A 385 -3.96 28.58 -21.82
N ALA A 386 -4.56 27.51 -21.27
CA ALA A 386 -5.96 27.16 -21.54
C ALA A 386 -6.95 28.29 -21.24
N LYS A 387 -7.89 28.50 -22.17
CA LYS A 387 -9.06 29.37 -21.99
C LYS A 387 -10.17 28.64 -21.23
N ARG A 388 -10.50 27.43 -21.69
CA ARG A 388 -11.49 26.52 -21.08
C ARG A 388 -10.93 25.11 -21.03
N ILE A 389 -11.33 24.36 -20.01
CA ILE A 389 -10.84 23.00 -19.79
C ILE A 389 -12.03 22.06 -19.68
N PHE A 390 -12.08 21.12 -20.62
CA PHE A 390 -13.08 20.07 -20.71
C PHE A 390 -12.47 18.74 -20.28
N CYS A 391 -13.29 17.88 -19.66
CA CYS A 391 -12.85 16.55 -19.23
C CYS A 391 -13.86 15.49 -19.66
N VAL A 392 -13.34 14.35 -20.13
CA VAL A 392 -14.11 13.13 -20.40
C VAL A 392 -13.41 11.94 -19.72
N GLY A 393 -14.19 10.94 -19.30
CA GLY A 393 -13.67 9.81 -18.54
C GLY A 393 -13.23 10.16 -17.11
N MET A 394 -13.70 11.28 -16.55
CA MET A 394 -13.34 11.71 -15.19
C MET A 394 -14.45 11.33 -14.20
N ASP A 395 -14.67 10.02 -14.05
CA ASP A 395 -15.88 9.47 -13.42
C ASP A 395 -15.86 9.60 -11.89
N GLY A 396 -14.65 9.60 -11.32
CA GLY A 396 -14.40 9.57 -9.88
C GLY A 396 -14.69 8.20 -9.23
N TYR A 397 -14.40 8.09 -7.94
CA TYR A 397 -14.32 6.78 -7.25
C TYR A 397 -15.53 6.42 -6.37
N LYS A 398 -16.62 7.21 -6.40
CA LYS A 398 -17.85 6.91 -5.64
C LYS A 398 -18.93 6.26 -6.51
N GLY A 399 -19.54 5.19 -6.00
CA GLY A 399 -20.87 4.74 -6.43
C GLY A 399 -20.94 3.88 -7.71
N LEU A 400 -19.86 3.24 -8.13
CA LEU A 400 -19.87 2.28 -9.25
C LEU A 400 -20.03 0.84 -8.73
N GLU A 401 -21.21 0.50 -8.21
CA GLU A 401 -21.50 -0.83 -7.66
C GLU A 401 -21.74 -1.92 -8.73
N LYS A 402 -21.78 -1.58 -10.03
CA LYS A 402 -22.14 -2.54 -11.11
C LYS A 402 -21.24 -2.54 -12.35
N GLY A 403 -20.23 -1.67 -12.43
CA GLY A 403 -19.21 -1.70 -13.47
C GLY A 403 -17.91 -1.25 -12.84
N GLY A 404 -16.82 -1.98 -13.05
CA GLY A 404 -15.55 -1.75 -12.34
C GLY A 404 -15.15 -0.27 -12.29
N LEU A 405 -14.53 0.13 -11.18
CA LEU A 405 -14.05 1.50 -10.94
C LEU A 405 -13.00 1.96 -11.97
N HIS A 406 -12.45 1.02 -12.75
CA HIS A 406 -11.28 1.22 -13.61
C HIS A 406 -11.62 0.95 -15.07
N PHE A 407 -11.06 1.78 -15.95
CA PHE A 407 -11.20 1.69 -17.41
C PHE A 407 -10.58 0.41 -18.02
N TYR A 408 -9.71 -0.27 -17.29
CA TYR A 408 -9.08 -1.54 -17.64
C TYR A 408 -8.88 -2.38 -16.38
N ASN A 409 -8.73 -3.70 -16.56
CA ASN A 409 -8.53 -4.64 -15.47
C ASN A 409 -7.10 -4.49 -14.93
N GLU A 410 -6.89 -3.76 -13.84
CA GLU A 410 -5.63 -3.86 -13.09
C GLU A 410 -5.67 -5.18 -12.33
N ALA A 411 -4.92 -6.18 -12.80
CA ALA A 411 -5.01 -7.58 -12.37
C ALA A 411 -4.83 -7.84 -10.85
N ASP A 412 -4.52 -6.81 -10.06
CA ASP A 412 -4.29 -6.91 -8.62
C ASP A 412 -5.13 -5.95 -7.77
N GLU A 413 -6.01 -5.09 -8.32
CA GLU A 413 -6.78 -4.11 -7.53
C GLU A 413 -7.95 -4.76 -6.76
N LYS A 414 -7.72 -5.19 -5.51
CA LYS A 414 -8.73 -4.99 -4.46
C LYS A 414 -8.32 -3.72 -3.73
N GLU A 415 -8.73 -2.55 -4.25
CA GLU A 415 -8.49 -1.27 -3.58
C GLU A 415 -9.28 -1.26 -2.25
N ASP A 416 -8.61 -0.86 -1.16
CA ASP A 416 -9.24 -0.67 0.14
C ASP A 416 -10.30 0.44 0.04
N GLN A 417 -11.53 0.18 0.50
CA GLN A 417 -12.64 1.13 0.44
C GLN A 417 -12.31 2.47 1.09
N GLU A 418 -11.51 2.48 2.16
CA GLU A 418 -11.08 3.74 2.79
C GLU A 418 -10.18 4.56 1.86
N MET A 419 -9.27 3.90 1.13
CA MET A 419 -8.35 4.55 0.19
C MET A 419 -9.08 5.12 -1.02
N ILE A 420 -10.07 4.38 -1.54
CA ILE A 420 -10.95 4.84 -2.63
C ILE A 420 -11.65 6.15 -2.22
N VAL A 421 -12.23 6.17 -1.01
CA VAL A 421 -12.93 7.33 -0.48
C VAL A 421 -11.98 8.51 -0.26
N GLU A 422 -10.78 8.25 0.27
CA GLU A 422 -9.75 9.28 0.47
C GLU A 422 -9.28 9.89 -0.85
N ARG A 423 -8.96 9.06 -1.86
CA ARG A 423 -8.56 9.51 -3.20
C ARG A 423 -9.64 10.34 -3.88
N HIS A 424 -10.91 9.95 -3.73
CA HIS A 424 -12.04 10.74 -4.21
C HIS A 424 -12.12 12.11 -3.54
N ARG A 425 -11.97 12.18 -2.21
CA ARG A 425 -11.98 13.46 -1.46
C ARG A 425 -10.85 14.38 -1.90
N TRP A 426 -9.65 13.84 -2.08
CA TRP A 426 -8.52 14.62 -2.59
C TRP A 426 -8.79 15.15 -4.00
N CYS A 427 -9.22 14.30 -4.94
CA CYS A 427 -9.57 14.75 -6.28
C CYS A 427 -10.64 15.85 -6.26
N GLN A 428 -11.69 15.69 -5.44
CA GLN A 428 -12.74 16.69 -5.30
C GLN A 428 -12.20 18.03 -4.77
N ARG A 429 -11.33 18.01 -3.74
CA ARG A 429 -10.68 19.22 -3.21
C ARG A 429 -9.88 19.95 -4.29
N PHE A 430 -9.06 19.22 -5.05
CA PHE A 430 -8.24 19.85 -6.10
C PHE A 430 -9.05 20.36 -7.26
N LEU A 431 -10.08 19.64 -7.69
CA LEU A 431 -11.01 20.15 -8.71
C LEU A 431 -11.62 21.49 -8.26
N SER A 432 -12.05 21.61 -7.01
CA SER A 432 -12.56 22.87 -6.47
C SER A 432 -11.52 23.99 -6.49
N GLN A 433 -10.28 23.72 -6.06
CA GLN A 433 -9.23 24.73 -6.03
C GLN A 433 -8.78 25.17 -7.43
N ILE A 434 -8.71 24.24 -8.38
CA ILE A 434 -8.40 24.53 -9.79
C ILE A 434 -9.53 25.35 -10.42
N ASP A 435 -10.79 25.00 -10.14
CA ASP A 435 -11.96 25.74 -10.62
C ASP A 435 -12.01 27.17 -10.06
N GLU A 436 -11.73 27.34 -8.77
CA GLU A 436 -11.58 28.66 -8.13
C GLU A 436 -10.44 29.46 -8.74
N HIS A 437 -9.30 28.82 -9.04
CA HIS A 437 -8.17 29.46 -9.70
C HIS A 437 -8.56 29.97 -11.09
N LEU A 438 -9.23 29.15 -11.91
CA LEU A 438 -9.73 29.55 -13.23
C LEU A 438 -10.73 30.72 -13.14
N HIS A 439 -11.66 30.68 -12.18
CA HIS A 439 -12.63 31.75 -11.99
C HIS A 439 -11.97 33.08 -11.55
N LYS A 440 -10.93 33.03 -10.71
CA LYS A 440 -10.13 34.22 -10.33
C LYS A 440 -9.44 34.86 -11.54
N GLU A 441 -9.10 34.08 -12.55
CA GLU A 441 -8.55 34.55 -13.83
C GLU A 441 -9.64 34.96 -14.85
N GLY A 442 -10.92 34.92 -14.48
CA GLY A 442 -12.04 35.27 -15.36
C GLY A 442 -12.40 34.19 -16.41
N LYS A 443 -11.99 32.94 -16.20
CA LYS A 443 -12.30 31.80 -17.09
C LYS A 443 -13.55 31.03 -16.62
N GLU A 444 -14.09 30.15 -17.48
CA GLU A 444 -15.37 29.44 -17.25
C GLU A 444 -15.30 28.21 -16.32
N GLY A 445 -14.16 27.97 -15.67
CA GLY A 445 -13.97 26.82 -14.78
C GLY A 445 -13.79 25.47 -15.52
N ILE A 446 -13.99 24.37 -14.79
CA ILE A 446 -13.81 22.98 -15.26
C ILE A 446 -15.13 22.40 -15.74
N HIS A 447 -15.16 21.82 -16.96
CA HIS A 447 -16.36 21.25 -17.55
C HIS A 447 -16.19 19.73 -17.75
N ILE A 448 -16.75 18.91 -16.85
CA ILE A 448 -16.78 17.44 -17.02
C ILE A 448 -17.99 17.05 -17.88
N LEU A 449 -17.74 16.41 -19.01
CA LEU A 449 -18.77 16.16 -20.03
C LEU A 449 -19.38 14.76 -19.96
N THR A 450 -18.66 13.77 -19.45
CA THR A 450 -19.20 12.42 -19.22
C THR A 450 -19.73 12.25 -17.79
N PRO A 451 -20.61 11.27 -17.53
CA PRO A 451 -21.15 11.04 -16.20
C PRO A 451 -20.04 10.92 -15.13
N THR A 452 -20.19 11.69 -14.06
CA THR A 452 -19.19 11.76 -12.98
C THR A 452 -19.85 11.82 -11.60
N SER A 453 -19.10 11.38 -10.58
CA SER A 453 -19.40 11.57 -9.17
C SER A 453 -19.09 12.99 -8.69
N TYR A 454 -18.27 13.77 -9.41
CA TYR A 454 -17.97 15.17 -9.10
C TYR A 454 -19.07 16.12 -9.65
N LYS A 455 -20.28 16.01 -9.10
CA LYS A 455 -21.51 16.61 -9.66
C LYS A 455 -21.46 18.13 -9.91
N SER A 456 -20.70 18.89 -9.11
CA SER A 456 -20.56 20.35 -9.28
C SER A 456 -19.92 20.75 -10.61
N PHE A 457 -19.10 19.88 -11.20
CA PHE A 457 -18.39 20.15 -12.45
C PHE A 457 -19.03 19.46 -13.67
N TYR A 458 -20.09 18.66 -13.47
CA TYR A 458 -20.75 17.95 -14.55
C TYR A 458 -21.58 18.90 -15.41
N LYS A 459 -21.28 18.96 -16.71
CA LYS A 459 -22.02 19.76 -17.70
C LYS A 459 -22.75 18.90 -18.72
N GLY A 460 -22.34 17.66 -18.94
CA GLY A 460 -22.99 16.77 -19.91
C GLY A 460 -22.61 17.09 -21.36
N ILE A 461 -22.19 16.05 -22.09
CA ILE A 461 -21.64 16.17 -23.46
C ILE A 461 -22.65 16.69 -24.49
N GLU A 462 -23.95 16.45 -24.27
CA GLU A 462 -25.03 16.83 -25.19
C GLU A 462 -25.14 18.36 -25.40
N HIS A 463 -24.66 19.16 -24.46
CA HIS A 463 -24.68 20.62 -24.58
C HIS A 463 -23.55 21.17 -25.48
N TYR A 464 -22.64 20.30 -25.95
CA TYR A 464 -21.44 20.70 -26.67
C TYR A 464 -21.28 20.02 -28.04
N ILE A 465 -21.94 18.88 -28.28
CA ILE A 465 -21.94 18.19 -29.60
C ILE A 465 -22.91 18.80 -30.61
#